data_AF-A0A2G8JNW4-F1
#
_entry.id   AF-A0A2G8JNW4-F1
#
_cell.length_a   1.000
_cell.length_b   1.000
_cell.length_c   1.000
_cell.angle_alpha   90.00
_cell.angle_beta   90.00
_cell.angle_gamma   90.00
#
_symmetry.space_group_name_H-M   'P 1'
#
loop_
_entity.id
_entity.type
_entity.pdbx_description
1 polymer ?
#
loop_
_entity_poly.entity_id
_entity_poly.type
_entity_poly.pdbx_seq_one_letter_code
_entity_poly.pdbx_strand_id
1 'polypeptide(L)' 'MSDYSKPLSINLAVRPIKLVNVDVENGLVVVDLWLISTWTDERLQWDPEYFNITELYIDSSLIYIPDIELYYG' A
#
# COMPACT_ATOMS: atom_id res chain seq x y z
N MET A 1 -3.43 25.18 4.10
CA MET A 1 -4.25 24.96 2.89
C MET A 1 -3.59 23.81 2.14
N SER A 2 -4.25 22.64 2.04
CA SER A 2 -3.66 21.46 1.41
C SER A 2 -3.42 21.72 -0.08
N ASP A 3 -2.20 21.45 -0.53
CA ASP A 3 -1.75 21.73 -1.89
C ASP A 3 -2.08 20.54 -2.80
N TYR A 4 -3.18 20.65 -3.55
CA TYR A 4 -3.64 19.61 -4.47
C TYR A 4 -2.78 19.45 -5.73
N SER A 5 -1.77 20.28 -5.92
CA SER A 5 -0.84 20.16 -7.04
C SER A 5 0.27 19.13 -6.80
N LYS A 6 0.47 18.71 -5.55
CA LYS A 6 1.50 17.75 -5.19
C LYS A 6 1.04 16.32 -5.48
N PRO A 7 1.85 15.51 -6.20
CA PRO A 7 1.52 14.10 -6.41
C PRO A 7 1.60 13.33 -5.09
N LEU A 8 0.74 12.32 -4.96
CA LEU A 8 0.83 11.35 -3.88
C LEU A 8 1.98 10.38 -4.16
N SER A 9 3.01 10.40 -3.32
CA SER A 9 4.11 9.44 -3.36
C SER A 9 3.72 8.17 -2.60
N ILE A 10 3.71 7.03 -3.29
CA ILE A 10 3.41 5.72 -2.72
C ILE A 10 4.68 4.88 -2.77
N ASN A 11 5.10 4.35 -1.62
CA ASN A 11 6.17 3.36 -1.57
C ASN A 11 5.53 1.97 -1.59
N LEU A 12 6.01 1.14 -2.52
CA LEU A 12 5.57 -0.25 -2.66
C LEU A 12 6.72 -1.16 -2.26
N ALA A 13 6.43 -2.10 -1.37
CA ALA A 13 7.29 -3.22 -1.05
C ALA A 13 6.56 -4.51 -1.34
N VAL A 14 7.26 -5.46 -1.96
CA VAL A 14 6.75 -6.79 -2.25
C VAL A 14 7.55 -7.78 -1.44
N ARG A 15 6.85 -8.66 -0.74
CA ARG A 15 7.47 -9.77 -0.01
C ARG A 15 6.91 -11.09 -0.54
N PRO A 16 7.74 -11.88 -1.24
CA PRO A 16 7.34 -13.21 -1.67
C PRO A 16 7.11 -14.14 -0.49
N ILE A 17 6.01 -14.87 -0.54
CA ILE A 17 5.67 -15.90 0.44
C ILE A 17 6.09 -17.26 -0.12
N LYS A 18 5.62 -17.60 -1.32
CA LYS A 18 5.78 -18.94 -1.89
C LYS A 18 5.66 -18.89 -3.41
N LEU A 19 6.55 -19.63 -4.08
CA LEU A 19 6.42 -19.99 -5.50
C LEU A 19 5.38 -21.11 -5.63
N VAL A 20 4.24 -20.82 -6.24
CA VAL A 20 3.10 -21.74 -6.37
C VAL A 20 3.27 -22.67 -7.56
N ASN A 21 3.62 -22.10 -8.72
CA ASN A 21 3.81 -22.86 -9.95
C ASN A 21 4.77 -22.13 -10.90
N VAL A 22 5.49 -22.90 -11.69
CA VAL A 22 6.31 -22.43 -12.80
C VAL A 22 6.04 -23.32 -14.01
N ASP A 23 5.47 -22.74 -15.04
CA ASP A 23 5.35 -23.34 -16.36
C ASP A 23 6.36 -22.65 -17.27
N VAL A 24 7.49 -23.33 -17.49
CA VAL A 24 8.60 -22.79 -18.30
C VAL A 24 8.25 -22.75 -19.77
N GLU A 25 7.40 -23.67 -20.25
CA GLU A 25 7.02 -23.76 -21.65
C GLU A 25 6.11 -22.59 -22.04
N ASN A 26 5.18 -22.22 -21.16
CA ASN A 26 4.28 -21.08 -21.36
C ASN A 26 4.79 -19.77 -20.73
N GLY A 27 5.93 -19.79 -20.04
CA GLY A 27 6.50 -18.62 -19.35
C GLY A 27 5.66 -18.11 -18.17
N LEU A 28 4.81 -18.96 -17.58
CA LEU A 28 3.91 -18.59 -16.49
C LEU A 28 4.56 -18.85 -15.13
N VAL A 29 4.51 -17.86 -14.24
CA VAL A 29 4.97 -17.97 -12.86
C VAL A 29 3.87 -17.50 -11.93
N VAL A 30 3.42 -18.38 -11.04
CA VAL A 30 2.39 -18.08 -10.04
C VAL A 30 3.06 -18.00 -8.67
N VAL A 31 2.91 -16.88 -7.97
CA VAL A 31 3.55 -16.61 -6.68
C VAL A 31 2.56 -15.96 -5.72
N ASP A 32 2.53 -16.45 -4.49
CA ASP A 32 1.83 -15.79 -3.40
C ASP A 32 2.72 -14.67 -2.84
N LEU A 33 2.24 -13.42 -2.88
CA LEU A 33 2.98 -12.22 -2.48
C LEU A 33 2.22 -11.44 -1.41
N TRP A 34 2.95 -10.85 -0.45
CA TRP A 34 2.46 -9.71 0.31
C TRP A 34 2.82 -8.42 -0.44
N LEU A 35 1.81 -7.62 -0.76
CA LEU A 35 2.00 -6.24 -1.21
C LEU A 35 1.82 -5.30 -0.02
N ILE A 36 2.85 -4.51 0.25
CA ILE A 36 2.87 -3.52 1.33
C ILE A 36 2.95 -2.15 0.67
N SER A 37 1.92 -1.34 0.83
CA SER A 37 1.88 0.05 0.37
C SER A 37 1.97 1.00 1.57
N THR A 38 2.81 2.02 1.45
CA THR A 38 2.90 3.09 2.44
C THR A 38 2.84 4.45 1.76
N TRP A 39 1.97 5.31 2.28
CA TRP A 39 1.78 6.68 1.81
C TRP A 39 1.51 7.60 3.00
N THR A 40 1.62 8.90 2.79
CA THR A 40 1.29 9.91 3.79
C THR A 40 0.03 10.63 3.38
N ASP A 41 -1.00 10.61 4.24
CA ASP A 41 -2.21 11.41 4.07
C ASP A 41 -2.10 12.68 4.94
N GLU A 42 -2.06 13.85 4.31
CA GLU A 42 -1.97 15.15 5.00
C GLU A 42 -3.23 15.47 5.84
N ARG A 43 -4.35 14.80 5.58
CA ARG A 43 -5.62 15.01 6.31
C ARG A 43 -5.68 14.20 7.61
N LEU A 44 -4.84 13.17 7.74
CA LEU A 44 -4.81 12.25 8.88
C LEU A 44 -3.58 12.51 9.76
N GLN A 45 -3.28 13.79 10.00
CA GLN A 45 -2.19 14.21 10.88
C GLN A 45 -2.76 14.84 12.15
N TRP A 46 -2.19 14.49 13.30
CA TRP A 46 -2.56 15.04 14.60
C TRP A 46 -1.31 15.26 15.46
N ASP A 47 -1.45 16.07 16.51
CA ASP A 47 -0.40 16.28 17.50
C ASP A 47 -0.39 15.11 18.52
N PRO A 48 0.68 14.29 18.56
CA PRO A 48 0.75 13.18 19.49
C PRO A 48 0.78 13.61 20.96
N GLU A 49 1.28 14.80 21.30
CA GLU A 49 1.35 15.27 22.70
C GLU A 49 -0.03 15.62 23.24
N TYR A 50 -0.93 16.08 22.37
CA TYR A 50 -2.29 16.44 22.76
C TYR A 50 -3.20 15.22 22.95
N PHE A 51 -3.07 14.23 22.06
CA PHE A 51 -3.93 13.04 22.09
C PHE A 51 -3.29 11.82 22.79
N ASN A 52 -1.99 11.87 23.05
CA ASN A 52 -1.18 10.74 23.53
C ASN A 52 -1.34 9.47 22.68
N ILE A 53 -1.53 9.64 21.37
CA ILE A 53 -1.70 8.58 20.38
C ILE A 53 -0.63 8.77 19.32
N THR A 54 0.17 7.74 19.07
CA THR A 54 1.21 7.75 18.02
C THR A 54 0.84 6.89 16.81
N GLU A 55 -0.06 5.92 17.01
CA GLU A 55 -0.49 4.98 15.99
C GLU A 55 -1.98 4.69 16.14
N LEU A 56 -2.66 4.47 15.00
CA LEU A 56 -4.07 4.14 14.96
C LEU A 56 -4.32 3.04 13.94
N TYR A 57 -5.12 2.05 14.33
CA TYR A 57 -5.60 1.00 13.44
C TYR A 57 -7.05 1.31 13.08
N ILE A 58 -7.31 1.58 11.82
CA ILE A 58 -8.64 1.93 11.30
C ILE A 58 -9.04 1.02 10.16
N ASP A 59 -10.34 0.91 9.95
CA ASP A 59 -10.90 0.19 8.81
C ASP A 59 -10.56 0.91 7.51
N SER A 60 -10.16 0.14 6.50
CA SER A 60 -9.77 0.64 5.17
C SER A 60 -10.90 1.39 4.48
N SER A 61 -12.17 1.08 4.77
CA SER A 61 -13.33 1.75 4.19
C SER A 61 -13.50 3.20 4.66
N LEU A 62 -12.80 3.61 5.72
CA LEU A 62 -12.90 4.94 6.32
C LEU A 62 -11.90 5.94 5.75
N ILE A 63 -10.92 5.47 4.98
CA ILE A 63 -9.85 6.30 4.42
C ILE A 63 -9.67 6.05 2.93
N TYR A 64 -9.07 7.02 2.25
CA TYR A 64 -8.63 6.81 0.89
C TYR A 64 -7.45 5.83 0.87
N ILE A 65 -7.53 4.84 -0.02
CA ILE A 65 -6.45 3.90 -0.31
C ILE A 65 -6.19 3.99 -1.81
N PRO A 66 -4.93 4.13 -2.25
CA PRO A 66 -4.63 4.17 -3.67
C PRO A 66 -4.92 2.82 -4.32
N ASP A 67 -5.60 2.86 -5.46
CA ASP A 67 -5.83 1.69 -6.31
C ASP A 67 -4.52 1.23 -6.94
N ILE A 68 -4.12 -0.01 -6.67
CA ILE A 68 -2.89 -0.62 -7.21
C ILE A 68 -3.29 -1.89 -7.96
N GLU A 69 -2.98 -1.93 -9.25
CA GLU A 69 -3.24 -3.07 -10.12
C GLU A 69 -1.95 -3.63 -10.71
N LEU A 70 -1.93 -4.94 -10.96
CA LEU A 70 -0.88 -5.61 -11.71
C LEU A 70 -1.31 -5.72 -13.17
N TYR A 71 -0.72 -4.91 -14.05
CA TYR A 71 -1.14 -4.81 -15.45
C TYR A 71 -0.83 -6.05 -16.30
N TYR A 72 0.14 -6.87 -15.89
CA TYR A 72 0.57 -8.08 -16.62
C TYR A 72 0.32 -9.37 -15.81
N GLY A 73 -0.75 -9.39 -15.02
CA GLY A 73 -1.21 -10.57 -14.25
C GLY A 73 -2.01 -11.54 -15.08
#